data_AF-A0A379VXW4-F1
#
_entry.id   AF-A0A379VXW4-F1
#
_cell.length_a   1.000
_cell.length_b   1.000
_cell.length_c   1.000
_cell.angle_alpha   90.00
_cell.angle_beta   90.00
_cell.angle_gamma   90.00
#
_symmetry.space_group_name_H-M   'P 1'
#
loop_
_entity.id
_entity.type
_entity.pdbx_description
1 polymer ?
#
loop_
_entity_poly.entity_id
_entity_poly.type
_entity_poly.pdbx_seq_one_letter_code
_entity_poly.pdbx_strand_id
1 'polypeptide(L)' 'MDGTLHLLLGGDGKSADFSPLARYLTGDRIRLYCFGRDGAQLAALRPEIAQQTETMEEAIAFAGAARSAG' A
#
# COMPACT_ATOMS: atom_id res chain seq x y z
N MET A 1 8.02 17.97 -11.59
CA MET A 1 7.46 16.62 -11.79
C MET A 1 7.21 16.09 -10.41
N ASP A 2 5.99 16.28 -9.91
CA ASP A 2 5.68 16.19 -8.49
C ASP A 2 4.53 15.22 -8.27
N GLY A 3 4.75 13.95 -8.62
CA GLY A 3 3.77 12.87 -8.39
C GLY A 3 3.97 12.17 -7.06
N THR A 4 2.89 11.65 -6.50
CA THR A 4 2.93 10.65 -5.41
C THR A 4 2.65 9.27 -6.01
N LEU A 5 3.47 8.28 -5.66
CA LEU A 5 3.22 6.89 -6.02
C LEU A 5 2.17 6.30 -5.08
N HIS A 6 1.01 5.95 -5.62
CA HIS A 6 -0.03 5.20 -4.90
C HIS A 6 0.13 3.72 -5.26
N LEU A 7 0.66 2.91 -4.34
CA LEU A 7 0.98 1.51 -4.57
C LEU A 7 -0.06 0.63 -3.88
N LEU A 8 -0.78 -0.18 -4.67
CA LEU A 8 -1.70 -1.19 -4.16
C LEU A 8 -0.94 -2.52 -3.97
N LEU A 9 -1.05 -3.12 -2.79
CA LEU A 9 -0.39 -4.38 -2.43
C LEU A 9 -1.41 -5.31 -1.78
N GLY A 10 -1.56 -6.54 -2.26
CA GLY A 10 -2.52 -7.44 -1.63
C GLY A 10 -2.69 -8.76 -2.36
N GLY A 11 -3.39 -9.67 -1.68
CA GLY A 11 -3.67 -11.02 -2.18
C GLY A 11 -3.27 -12.12 -1.19
N ASP A 12 -3.13 -13.34 -1.74
CA ASP A 12 -2.56 -14.51 -1.05
C ASP A 12 -1.11 -14.66 -1.51
N GLY A 13 -0.20 -14.13 -0.70
CA GLY A 13 1.25 -14.12 -0.91
C GLY A 13 1.90 -15.48 -0.73
N LYS A 14 1.14 -16.53 -0.38
CA LYS A 14 1.62 -17.92 -0.30
C LYS A 14 2.88 -18.06 0.56
N SER A 15 2.90 -17.39 1.72
CA SER A 15 4.03 -17.36 2.66
C SER A 15 5.31 -16.73 2.10
N ALA A 16 5.21 -15.82 1.14
CA ALA A 16 6.35 -15.03 0.69
C ALA A 16 6.91 -14.13 1.81
N ASP A 17 8.23 -13.95 1.81
CA ASP A 17 8.89 -12.92 2.61
C ASP A 17 8.81 -11.58 1.87
N PHE A 18 8.08 -10.62 2.44
CA PHE A 18 7.92 -9.29 1.85
C PHE A 18 9.00 -8.28 2.28
N SER A 19 9.88 -8.64 3.21
CA SER A 19 10.97 -7.77 3.70
C SER A 19 11.82 -7.14 2.56
N PRO A 20 12.12 -7.84 1.44
CA PRO A 20 12.86 -7.24 0.33
C PRO A 20 12.19 -6.04 -0.34
N LEU A 21 10.87 -5.83 -0.15
CA LEU A 21 10.16 -4.67 -0.68
C LEU A 21 10.49 -3.38 0.09
N ALA A 22 10.82 -3.47 1.38
CA ALA A 22 10.98 -2.32 2.27
C ALA A 22 11.98 -1.26 1.73
N ARG A 23 13.06 -1.70 1.08
CA ARG A 23 14.06 -0.80 0.47
C ARG A 23 13.52 0.09 -0.66
N TYR A 24 12.39 -0.28 -1.26
CA TYR A 24 11.74 0.51 -2.31
C TYR A 24 10.61 1.39 -1.76
N LEU A 25 10.19 1.17 -0.51
CA LEU A 25 9.08 1.90 0.12
C LEU A 25 9.56 3.14 0.89
N THR A 26 10.77 3.62 0.57
CA THR A 26 11.43 4.76 1.19
C THR A 26 11.01 6.10 0.57
N GLY A 27 11.12 7.19 1.33
CA GLY A 27 10.84 8.56 0.87
C GLY A 27 9.39 9.01 1.13
N ASP A 28 9.11 10.28 0.83
CA ASP A 28 7.86 10.94 1.28
C ASP A 28 6.74 10.91 0.25
N ARG A 29 7.05 10.51 -0.99
CA ARG A 29 6.13 10.57 -2.14
C ARG A 29 5.58 9.20 -2.52
N ILE A 30 5.32 8.36 -1.52
CA ILE A 30 4.71 7.05 -1.70
C ILE A 30 3.63 6.81 -0.63
N ARG A 31 2.54 6.17 -1.03
CA ARG A 31 1.44 5.72 -0.17
C ARG A 31 1.14 4.27 -0.49
N LEU A 32 0.89 3.46 0.54
CA LEU A 32 0.57 2.04 0.39
C LEU A 32 -0.91 1.80 0.68
N TYR A 33 -1.55 0.98 -0.14
CA TYR A 33 -2.91 0.51 0.07
C TYR A 33 -2.89 -1.01 0.08
N CYS A 34 -3.01 -1.58 1.28
CA CYS A 34 -2.77 -2.98 1.54
C CYS A 34 -4.10 -3.73 1.72
N PHE A 35 -4.36 -4.76 0.93
CA PHE A 35 -5.65 -5.46 0.92
C PHE A 35 -5.53 -6.98 0.93
N GLY A 36 -6.66 -7.65 1.20
CA GLY A 36 -6.73 -9.12 1.19
C GLY A 36 -5.99 -9.78 2.35
N ARG A 37 -5.80 -11.09 2.25
CA ARG A 37 -5.33 -11.96 3.35
C ARG A 37 -4.02 -11.49 3.97
N ASP A 38 -3.03 -11.14 3.15
CA ASP A 38 -1.71 -10.73 3.63
C ASP A 38 -1.57 -9.20 3.74
N GLY A 39 -2.67 -8.44 3.62
CA GLY A 39 -2.68 -6.98 3.70
C GLY A 39 -2.05 -6.45 4.99
N ALA A 40 -2.25 -7.13 6.12
CA ALA A 40 -1.65 -6.75 7.39
C ALA A 40 -0.12 -6.88 7.41
N GLN A 41 0.43 -7.95 6.83
CA GLN A 41 1.87 -8.16 6.73
C GLN A 41 2.52 -7.14 5.79
N LEU A 42 1.86 -6.84 4.67
CA LEU A 42 2.31 -5.84 3.70
C LEU A 42 2.31 -4.43 4.30
N ALA A 43 1.27 -4.07 5.06
CA ALA A 43 1.19 -2.78 5.71
C ALA A 43 2.25 -2.60 6.80
N ALA A 44 2.64 -3.67 7.48
CA ALA A 44 3.68 -3.65 8.51
C ALA A 44 5.07 -3.29 7.95
N LEU A 45 5.28 -3.35 6.63
CA LEU A 45 6.54 -2.92 6.01
C LEU A 45 6.80 -1.42 6.18
N ARG A 46 5.75 -0.60 6.20
CA ARG A 46 5.86 0.84 6.47
C ARG A 46 4.54 1.44 6.97
N PRO A 47 4.19 1.22 8.24
CA PRO A 47 2.85 1.48 8.77
C PRO A 47 2.48 2.97 8.73
N GLU A 48 3.45 3.88 8.69
CA GLU A 48 3.21 5.33 8.73
C GLU A 48 2.53 5.86 7.45
N ILE A 49 2.61 5.11 6.34
CA ILE A 49 2.02 5.51 5.05
C ILE A 49 1.04 4.47 4.48
N ALA A 50 0.79 3.40 5.23
CA ALA A 50 0.00 2.27 4.77
C ALA A 50 -1.45 2.41 5.24
N GLN A 51 -2.38 2.25 4.32
CA GLN A 51 -3.80 2.10 4.59
C GLN A 51 -4.19 0.65 4.34
N GLN A 52 -4.76 -0.03 5.32
CA GLN A 52 -5.34 -1.35 5.11
C GLN A 52 -6.81 -1.24 4.69
N THR A 53 -7.22 -2.13 3.80
CA THR A 53 -8.60 -2.36 3.37
C THR A 53 -8.88 -3.85 3.26
N GLU A 54 -10.14 -4.26 3.21
CA GLU A 54 -10.48 -5.67 3.04
C GLU A 54 -10.29 -6.08 1.57
N THR A 55 -10.77 -5.23 0.65
CA THR A 55 -10.79 -5.49 -0.79
C THR A 55 -9.90 -4.56 -1.61
N MET A 56 -9.59 -4.95 -2.84
CA MET A 56 -8.85 -4.11 -3.79
C MET A 56 -9.70 -2.91 -4.22
N GLU A 57 -11.01 -3.12 -4.37
CA GLU A 57 -11.98 -2.10 -4.74
C GLU A 57 -12.00 -0.95 -3.73
N GLU A 58 -11.99 -1.26 -2.42
CA GLU A 58 -11.81 -0.26 -1.36
C GLU A 58 -10.46 0.45 -1.48
N ALA A 59 -9.36 -0.29 -1.69
CA ALA A 59 -8.03 0.31 -1.85
C ALA A 59 -7.99 1.31 -3.01
N ILE A 60 -8.61 0.98 -4.15
CA ILE A 60 -8.74 1.87 -5.31
C ILE A 60 -9.57 3.11 -4.96
N ALA A 61 -10.70 2.94 -4.26
CA ALA A 61 -11.54 4.06 -3.85
C ALA A 61 -10.79 5.03 -2.92
N PHE A 62 -10.06 4.50 -1.92
CA PHE A 62 -9.22 5.31 -1.03
C PHE A 62 -8.08 6.01 -1.79
N ALA A 63 -7.41 5.31 -2.71
CA ALA A 63 -6.35 5.90 -3.52
C ALA A 63 -6.89 7.02 -4.44
N GLY A 64 -8.07 6.83 -5.03
CA GLY A 64 -8.76 7.84 -5.83
C GLY A 64 -9.12 9.08 -5.02
N ALA A 65 -9.74 8.90 -3.85
CA ALA A 65 -10.13 10.00 -2.97
C ALA A 65 -8.92 10.82 -2.47
N ALA A 66 -7.81 10.15 -2.16
CA ALA A 66 -6.57 10.80 -1.72
C ALA A 66 -5.96 11.71 -2.79
N ARG A 67 -6.11 11.38 -4.08
CA ARG A 67 -5.58 12.17 -5.19
C ARG A 67 -6.32 13.49 -5.40
N SER A 68 -7.59 13.56 -5.02
CA SER A 68 -8.41 14.78 -5.12
C SER A 68 -8.24 15.75 -3.94
N ALA A 69 -7.51 15.35 -2.90
CA ALA A 69 -7.33 16.14 -1.68
C ALA A 69 -5.97 16.89 -1.61
N GLY A 70 -5.17 16.84 -2.69
CA GLY A 70 -3.84 17.44 -2.78
C GLY A 70 -3.72 18.48 -3.89
#